data_AF-A0A6G4U9I1-F1
#
_entry.id   AF-A0A6G4U9I1-F1
#
_cell.length_a   1.000
_cell.length_b   1.000
_cell.length_c   1.000
_cell.angle_alpha   90.00
_cell.angle_beta   90.00
_cell.angle_gamma   90.00
#
_symmetry.space_group_name_H-M   'P 1'
#
loop_
_entity.id
_entity.type
_entity.pdbx_description
1 polymer ?
#
loop_
_entity_poly.entity_id
_entity_poly.type
_entity_poly.pdbx_seq_one_letter_code
_entity_poly.pdbx_strand_id
1 'polypeptide(L)'
;MHTNERTANLLGATALAVTDELVSGPVAASAASPSGAAALIALHANPGISVTELGRRVGLTQSAAVRMVDALARAAMVERRRTANKFTWIYPTDKGRETAEVLIHGRQARLTAALEGLGEDERHTLGALLEKVLDGLYATTRSGPDPEAAHHRICRLCDREACVSDAYCPVGEAEKAARGAGA
;
A
#
# COMPACT_ATOMS: atom_id res chain seq x y z
N MET A 1 -31.55 -12.90 -6.50
CA MET A 1 -30.55 -13.42 -5.53
C MET A 1 -29.23 -13.80 -6.20
N HIS A 2 -29.23 -14.34 -7.43
CA HIS A 2 -28.02 -14.78 -8.15
C HIS A 2 -27.02 -13.69 -8.59
N THR A 3 -27.44 -12.43 -8.75
CA THR A 3 -26.55 -11.35 -9.24
C THR A 3 -25.46 -10.98 -8.23
N ASN A 4 -25.76 -11.06 -6.92
CA ASN A 4 -24.80 -10.73 -5.86
C ASN A 4 -23.71 -11.81 -5.77
N GLU A 5 -24.09 -13.09 -5.75
CA GLU A 5 -23.15 -14.22 -5.71
C GLU A 5 -22.18 -14.22 -6.91
N ARG A 6 -22.70 -13.97 -8.12
CA ARG A 6 -21.86 -13.86 -9.32
C ARG A 6 -20.88 -12.69 -9.19
N THR A 7 -21.35 -11.52 -8.75
CA THR A 7 -20.51 -10.32 -8.62
C THR A 7 -19.41 -10.52 -7.57
N ALA A 8 -19.77 -11.11 -6.42
CA ALA A 8 -18.80 -11.45 -5.37
C ALA A 8 -17.75 -12.45 -5.86
N ASN A 9 -18.16 -13.47 -6.62
CA ASN A 9 -17.24 -14.42 -7.21
C ASN A 9 -16.28 -13.78 -8.23
N LEU A 10 -16.79 -12.87 -9.08
CA LEU A 10 -15.95 -12.10 -10.00
C LEU A 10 -14.97 -11.19 -9.27
N LEU A 11 -15.42 -10.49 -8.22
CA LEU A 11 -14.54 -9.64 -7.41
C LEU A 11 -13.40 -10.47 -6.78
N GLY A 12 -13.72 -11.64 -6.23
CA GLY A 12 -12.73 -12.56 -5.65
C GLY A 12 -11.72 -13.07 -6.69
N ALA A 13 -12.22 -13.51 -7.85
CA ALA A 13 -11.37 -13.99 -8.95
C ALA A 13 -10.45 -12.89 -9.49
N THR A 14 -11.00 -11.68 -9.71
CA THR A 14 -10.21 -10.52 -10.15
C THR A 14 -9.17 -10.12 -9.12
N ALA A 15 -9.52 -10.09 -7.82
CA ALA A 15 -8.57 -9.77 -6.77
C ALA A 15 -7.40 -10.76 -6.71
N LEU A 16 -7.68 -12.06 -6.89
CA LEU A 16 -6.65 -13.09 -6.97
C LEU A 16 -5.74 -12.90 -8.19
N ALA A 17 -6.32 -12.82 -9.39
CA ALA A 17 -5.57 -12.66 -10.63
C ALA A 17 -4.70 -11.40 -10.64
N VAL A 18 -5.23 -10.28 -10.16
CA VAL A 18 -4.47 -9.03 -10.00
C VAL A 18 -3.33 -9.20 -9.00
N THR A 19 -3.56 -9.88 -7.88
CA THR A 19 -2.51 -10.12 -6.88
C THR A 19 -1.39 -10.97 -7.46
N ASP A 20 -1.72 -12.04 -8.18
CA ASP A 20 -0.74 -12.91 -8.84
C ASP A 20 0.08 -12.14 -9.87
N GLU A 21 -0.55 -11.29 -10.69
CA GLU A 21 0.12 -10.43 -11.66
C GLU A 21 1.06 -9.41 -11.00
N LEU A 22 0.72 -8.90 -9.81
CA LEU A 22 1.57 -7.97 -9.09
C LEU A 22 2.75 -8.66 -8.38
N VAL A 23 2.59 -9.91 -7.95
CA VAL A 23 3.64 -10.70 -7.29
C VAL A 23 4.62 -11.31 -8.30
N SER A 24 4.15 -11.67 -9.50
CA SER A 24 4.92 -12.42 -10.51
C SER A 24 6.04 -11.64 -11.22
N GLY A 25 6.16 -10.33 -11.04
CA GLY A 25 7.15 -9.52 -11.80
C GLY A 25 8.18 -8.70 -11.02
N PRO A 26 7.85 -7.50 -10.49
CA PRO A 26 8.87 -6.54 -10.06
C PRO A 26 9.44 -6.84 -8.67
N VAL A 27 8.66 -7.49 -7.79
CA VAL A 27 9.15 -7.93 -6.46
C VAL A 27 10.22 -9.01 -6.61
N ALA A 28 10.17 -9.82 -7.67
CA ALA A 28 11.23 -10.77 -8.00
C ALA A 28 12.48 -10.09 -8.62
N ALA A 29 12.29 -8.98 -9.34
CA ALA A 29 13.38 -8.23 -9.99
C ALA A 29 14.05 -7.20 -9.04
N SER A 30 13.31 -6.68 -8.06
CA SER A 30 13.86 -5.84 -7.00
C SER A 30 14.58 -6.76 -6.00
N ALA A 31 15.78 -6.39 -5.55
CA ALA A 31 16.47 -7.11 -4.48
C ALA A 31 15.73 -7.05 -3.11
N ALA A 32 14.51 -6.49 -3.07
CA ALA A 32 13.71 -6.30 -1.88
C ALA A 32 12.66 -7.42 -1.74
N SER A 33 12.51 -7.94 -0.52
CA SER A 33 11.39 -8.81 -0.18
C SER A 33 10.04 -8.06 -0.28
N PRO A 34 8.88 -8.75 -0.30
CA PRO A 34 7.58 -8.08 -0.32
C PRO A 34 7.40 -7.02 0.78
N SER A 35 7.90 -7.33 1.99
CA SER A 35 7.91 -6.38 3.11
C SER A 35 8.88 -5.21 2.87
N GLY A 36 10.05 -5.47 2.28
CA GLY A 36 11.00 -4.43 1.90
C GLY A 36 10.44 -3.49 0.84
N ALA A 37 9.74 -4.01 -0.17
CA ALA A 37 9.06 -3.23 -1.18
C ALA A 37 7.99 -2.31 -0.56
N ALA A 38 7.12 -2.86 0.29
CA ALA A 38 6.12 -2.08 1.02
C ALA A 38 6.76 -1.00 1.92
N ALA A 39 7.88 -1.32 2.56
CA ALA A 39 8.62 -0.36 3.38
C ALA A 39 9.20 0.79 2.56
N LEU A 40 9.78 0.50 1.39
CA LEU A 40 10.33 1.52 0.49
C LEU A 40 9.24 2.44 -0.05
N ILE A 41 8.09 1.90 -0.46
CA ILE A 41 6.93 2.70 -0.88
C ILE A 41 6.44 3.59 0.27
N ALA A 42 6.32 3.03 1.49
CA ALA A 42 5.91 3.80 2.66
C ALA A 42 6.90 4.94 3.00
N LEU A 43 8.21 4.68 2.87
CA LEU A 43 9.27 5.66 3.09
C LEU A 43 9.39 6.70 1.97
N HIS A 44 9.03 6.34 0.75
CA HIS A 44 8.95 7.28 -0.37
C HIS A 44 7.87 8.33 -0.09
N ALA A 45 6.68 7.90 0.35
CA ALA A 45 5.58 8.80 0.72
C ALA A 45 5.84 9.55 2.04
N ASN A 46 6.51 8.92 3.02
CA ASN A 46 6.79 9.53 4.33
C ASN A 46 8.23 9.22 4.78
N PRO A 47 9.22 9.97 4.30
CA PRO A 47 10.60 9.81 4.74
C PRO A 47 10.76 10.17 6.22
N GLY A 48 11.63 9.46 6.93
CA GLY A 48 11.90 9.76 8.33
C GLY A 48 10.76 9.32 9.24
N ILE A 49 10.63 8.00 9.40
CA ILE A 49 9.77 7.39 10.44
C ILE A 49 10.53 6.37 11.29
N SER A 50 10.01 6.03 12.47
CA SER A 50 10.63 5.04 13.35
C SER A 50 10.51 3.62 12.77
N VAL A 51 11.37 2.70 13.22
CA VAL A 51 11.27 1.26 12.85
C VAL A 51 9.92 0.68 13.26
N THR A 52 9.41 1.08 14.44
CA THR A 52 8.13 0.61 14.96
C THR A 52 6.98 1.06 14.07
N GLU A 53 6.95 2.35 13.69
CA GLU A 53 5.91 2.87 12.79
C GLU A 53 6.02 2.21 11.41
N LEU A 54 7.22 2.11 10.85
CA LEU A 54 7.42 1.44 9.56
C LEU A 54 6.96 -0.03 9.61
N GLY A 55 7.27 -0.75 10.69
CA GLY A 55 6.80 -2.12 10.93
C GLY A 55 5.28 -2.22 10.93
N ARG A 56 4.62 -1.32 11.66
CA ARG A 56 3.15 -1.24 11.71
C ARG A 56 2.53 -1.02 10.34
N ARG A 57 3.10 -0.11 9.53
CA ARG A 57 2.61 0.16 8.16
C ARG A 57 2.72 -1.04 7.23
N VAL A 58 3.78 -1.83 7.38
CA VAL A 58 4.00 -3.04 6.56
C VAL A 58 3.19 -4.24 7.07
N GLY A 59 2.78 -4.21 8.34
CA GLY A 59 2.08 -5.31 9.01
C GLY A 59 3.03 -6.33 9.64
N LEU A 60 4.13 -5.87 10.23
CA LEU A 60 5.16 -6.69 10.83
C LEU A 60 5.23 -6.54 12.35
N THR A 61 5.63 -7.60 13.03
CA THR A 61 6.04 -7.53 14.43
C THR A 61 7.32 -6.70 14.57
N GLN A 62 7.59 -6.16 15.77
CA GLN A 62 8.78 -5.33 16.00
C GLN A 62 10.09 -6.04 15.60
N SER A 63 10.24 -7.32 15.96
CA SER A 63 11.45 -8.07 15.62
C SER A 63 11.58 -8.30 14.10
N ALA A 64 10.47 -8.52 13.40
CA ALA A 64 10.46 -8.65 11.95
C ALA A 64 10.74 -7.30 11.25
N ALA A 65 10.22 -6.20 11.78
CA ALA A 65 10.48 -4.85 11.29
C ALA A 65 11.97 -4.49 11.40
N VAL A 66 12.61 -4.79 12.54
CA VAL A 66 14.06 -4.59 12.72
C VAL A 66 14.86 -5.37 11.67
N ARG A 67 14.57 -6.66 11.48
CA ARG A 67 15.24 -7.50 10.46
C ARG A 67 15.05 -6.98 9.04
N MET A 68 13.84 -6.51 8.71
CA MET A 68 13.53 -5.91 7.41
C MET A 68 14.36 -4.64 7.19
N VAL A 69 14.40 -3.72 8.16
CA VAL A 69 15.20 -2.49 8.06
C VAL A 69 16.70 -2.81 7.99
N ASP A 70 17.18 -3.80 8.74
CA ASP A 70 18.57 -4.26 8.65
C ASP A 70 18.91 -4.76 7.25
N ALA A 71 18.02 -5.54 6.63
CA ALA A 71 18.21 -6.03 5.26
C ALA A 71 18.25 -4.88 4.24
N LEU A 72 17.32 -3.92 4.34
CA LEU A 72 17.30 -2.75 3.47
C LEU A 72 18.55 -1.86 3.66
N ALA A 73 19.03 -1.71 4.90
CA ALA A 73 20.24 -0.95 5.20
C ALA A 73 21.48 -1.64 4.62
N ARG A 74 21.59 -2.98 4.76
CA ARG A 74 22.67 -3.76 4.11
C ARG A 74 22.63 -3.64 2.59
N ALA A 75 21.44 -3.50 2.00
CA ALA A 75 21.28 -3.27 0.57
C ALA A 75 21.52 -1.81 0.14
N ALA A 76 21.90 -0.92 1.07
CA ALA A 76 22.07 0.53 0.87
C ALA A 76 20.81 1.24 0.35
N MET A 77 19.63 0.72 0.64
CA MET A 77 18.34 1.31 0.24
C MET A 77 17.76 2.24 1.32
N VAL A 78 18.14 2.05 2.58
CA VAL A 78 17.74 2.95 3.68
C VAL A 78 18.93 3.26 4.57
N GLU A 79 18.83 4.35 5.30
CA GLU A 79 19.79 4.75 6.31
C GLU A 79 19.10 5.08 7.64
N ARG A 80 19.87 4.94 8.72
CA ARG A 80 19.45 5.21 10.09
C ARG A 80 20.05 6.51 10.56
N ARG A 81 19.20 7.49 10.84
CA ARG A 81 19.62 8.77 11.41
C ARG A 81 19.23 8.82 12.88
N ARG A 82 20.23 8.95 13.77
CA ARG A 82 20.00 9.18 15.19
C ARG A 82 19.68 10.66 15.41
N THR A 83 18.65 10.95 16.18
CA THR A 83 18.37 12.31 16.64
C THR A 83 18.98 12.56 18.02
N ALA A 84 19.04 13.83 18.42
CA ALA A 84 19.50 14.25 19.74
C ALA A 84 18.75 13.53 20.89
N ASN A 85 17.49 13.16 20.66
CA ASN A 85 16.63 12.46 21.63
C ASN A 85 16.79 10.93 21.61
N LYS A 86 17.90 10.39 21.06
CA LYS A 86 18.20 8.95 20.93
C LYS A 86 17.21 8.13 20.09
N PHE A 87 16.23 8.77 19.43
CA PHE A 87 15.36 8.09 18.47
C PHE A 87 16.13 7.78 17.18
N THR A 88 15.86 6.61 16.61
CA THR A 88 16.41 6.21 15.31
C THR A 88 15.31 6.32 14.26
N TRP A 89 15.55 7.19 13.28
CA TRP A 89 14.64 7.46 12.18
C TRP A 89 15.19 6.83 10.90
N ILE A 90 14.30 6.26 10.10
CA ILE A 90 14.63 5.58 8.87
C ILE A 90 14.33 6.50 7.70
N TYR A 91 15.33 6.71 6.85
CA TYR A 91 15.22 7.49 5.64
C TYR A 91 15.58 6.61 4.44
N PRO A 92 14.88 6.74 3.30
CA PRO A 92 15.34 6.12 2.07
C PRO A 92 16.61 6.83 1.60
N THR A 93 17.55 6.08 1.05
CA THR A 93 18.66 6.61 0.26
C THR A 93 18.16 6.96 -1.15
N ASP A 94 19.02 7.51 -2.01
CA ASP A 94 18.65 7.75 -3.42
C ASP A 94 18.33 6.44 -4.14
N LYS A 95 19.14 5.40 -3.91
CA LYS A 95 18.86 4.04 -4.37
C LYS A 95 17.50 3.52 -3.87
N GLY A 96 17.17 3.80 -2.60
CA GLY A 96 15.89 3.42 -2.02
C GLY A 96 14.69 4.13 -2.67
N ARG A 97 14.84 5.43 -2.97
CA ARG A 97 13.85 6.23 -3.68
C ARG A 97 13.61 5.71 -5.10
N GLU A 98 14.68 5.52 -5.87
CA GLU A 98 14.61 4.97 -7.23
C GLU A 98 13.97 3.58 -7.23
N THR A 99 14.33 2.72 -6.28
CA THR A 99 13.71 1.39 -6.15
C THR A 99 12.21 1.50 -5.85
N ALA A 100 11.79 2.43 -5.00
CA ALA A 100 10.37 2.66 -4.71
C ALA A 100 9.61 3.13 -5.96
N GLU A 101 10.17 4.06 -6.73
CA GLU A 101 9.57 4.56 -7.98
C GLU A 101 9.41 3.44 -9.01
N VAL A 102 10.42 2.58 -9.19
CA VAL A 102 10.33 1.41 -10.07
C VAL A 102 9.22 0.47 -9.63
N LEU A 103 9.08 0.23 -8.32
CA LEU A 103 8.01 -0.62 -7.77
C LEU A 103 6.62 0.00 -8.00
N ILE A 104 6.49 1.31 -7.77
CA ILE A 104 5.24 2.06 -7.95
C ILE A 104 4.82 2.05 -9.43
N HIS A 105 5.69 2.51 -10.33
CA HIS A 105 5.40 2.58 -11.75
C HIS A 105 5.20 1.19 -12.38
N GLY A 106 6.00 0.20 -11.97
CA GLY A 106 5.84 -1.18 -12.43
C GLY A 106 4.50 -1.78 -12.02
N ARG A 107 4.02 -1.46 -10.82
CA ARG A 107 2.67 -1.83 -10.37
C ARG A 107 1.59 -1.10 -11.15
N GLN A 108 1.73 0.21 -11.34
CA GLN A 108 0.77 1.02 -12.07
C GLN A 108 0.61 0.54 -13.51
N ALA A 109 1.71 0.32 -14.24
CA ALA A 109 1.67 -0.14 -15.63
C ALA A 109 0.90 -1.45 -15.81
N ARG A 110 1.08 -2.43 -14.91
CA ARG A 110 0.36 -3.71 -14.95
C ARG A 110 -1.13 -3.56 -14.70
N LEU A 111 -1.48 -2.72 -13.72
CA LEU A 111 -2.88 -2.45 -13.41
C LEU A 111 -3.56 -1.68 -14.53
N THR A 112 -2.86 -0.72 -15.15
CA THR A 112 -3.36 -0.02 -16.33
C THR A 112 -3.57 -0.98 -17.49
N ALA A 113 -2.63 -1.91 -17.74
CA ALA A 113 -2.78 -2.93 -18.78
C ALA A 113 -4.02 -3.82 -18.56
N ALA A 114 -4.30 -4.21 -17.30
CA ALA A 114 -5.50 -4.97 -16.96
C ALA A 114 -6.83 -4.22 -17.24
N LEU A 115 -6.77 -2.90 -17.45
CA LEU A 115 -7.93 -2.04 -17.72
C LEU A 115 -8.02 -1.60 -19.20
N GLU A 116 -7.11 -2.05 -20.07
CA GLU A 116 -7.08 -1.65 -21.49
C GLU A 116 -8.34 -2.09 -22.26
N GLY A 117 -8.98 -3.17 -21.83
CA GLY A 117 -10.23 -3.66 -22.44
C GLY A 117 -11.46 -2.81 -22.13
N LEU A 118 -11.36 -1.81 -21.25
CA LEU A 118 -12.47 -0.93 -20.87
C LEU A 118 -12.43 0.38 -21.67
N GLY A 119 -13.59 0.92 -21.99
CA GLY A 119 -13.74 2.30 -22.47
C GLY A 119 -13.44 3.33 -21.36
N GLU A 120 -13.40 4.62 -21.72
CA GLU A 120 -13.18 5.71 -20.77
C GLU A 120 -14.31 5.81 -19.73
N ASP A 121 -15.57 5.80 -20.18
CA ASP A 121 -16.74 5.82 -19.29
C ASP A 121 -16.82 4.59 -18.37
N GLU A 122 -16.39 3.43 -18.88
CA GLU A 122 -16.33 2.19 -18.09
C GLU A 122 -15.24 2.27 -17.02
N ARG A 123 -14.06 2.83 -17.34
CA ARG A 123 -13.00 3.09 -16.35
C ARG A 123 -13.44 4.06 -15.27
N HIS A 124 -14.11 5.15 -15.64
CA HIS A 124 -14.66 6.11 -14.68
C HIS A 124 -15.70 5.44 -13.78
N THR A 125 -16.62 4.66 -14.37
CA THR A 125 -17.63 3.92 -13.62
C THR A 125 -16.99 2.90 -12.67
N LEU A 126 -16.00 2.15 -13.13
CA LEU A 126 -15.25 1.20 -12.31
C LEU A 126 -14.56 1.91 -11.15
N GLY A 127 -13.91 3.05 -11.39
CA GLY A 127 -13.29 3.88 -10.35
C GLY A 127 -14.26 4.22 -9.23
N ALA A 128 -15.43 4.77 -9.59
CA ALA A 128 -16.48 5.13 -8.62
C ALA A 128 -17.04 3.91 -7.86
N LEU A 129 -17.09 2.72 -8.47
CA LEU A 129 -17.48 1.48 -7.79
C LEU A 129 -16.38 0.98 -6.85
N LEU A 130 -15.11 1.07 -7.24
CA LEU A 130 -13.98 0.69 -6.41
C LEU A 130 -13.87 1.56 -5.15
N GLU A 131 -14.16 2.86 -5.25
CA GLU A 131 -14.21 3.74 -4.07
C GLU A 131 -15.20 3.23 -3.01
N LYS A 132 -16.41 2.84 -3.42
CA LYS A 132 -17.44 2.28 -2.53
C LYS A 132 -17.03 0.93 -1.94
N VAL A 133 -16.42 0.08 -2.76
CA VAL A 133 -15.90 -1.22 -2.29
C VAL A 133 -14.78 -1.01 -1.27
N LEU A 134 -13.86 -0.07 -1.52
CA LEU A 134 -12.76 0.25 -0.61
C LEU A 134 -13.24 0.80 0.74
N ASP A 135 -14.27 1.64 0.75
CA ASP A 135 -14.90 2.13 1.99
C ASP A 135 -15.45 0.95 2.84
N GLY A 136 -16.20 0.04 2.22
CA GLY A 136 -16.70 -1.18 2.88
C GLY A 136 -15.60 -2.11 3.39
N LEU A 137 -14.52 -2.28 2.61
CA LEU A 137 -13.35 -3.06 3.01
C LEU A 137 -12.58 -2.40 4.15
N TYR A 138 -12.53 -1.07 4.19
CA TYR A 138 -11.94 -0.32 5.30
C TYR A 138 -12.73 -0.55 6.59
N ALA A 139 -14.06 -0.43 6.56
CA ALA A 139 -14.91 -0.70 7.73
C ALA A 139 -14.69 -2.12 8.30
N THR A 140 -14.60 -3.12 7.41
CA THR A 140 -14.32 -4.51 7.79
C THR A 140 -12.92 -4.66 8.39
N THR A 141 -11.90 -4.11 7.74
CA THR A 141 -10.50 -4.21 8.19
C THR A 141 -10.25 -3.51 9.52
N ARG A 142 -10.91 -2.36 9.73
CA ARG A 142 -10.86 -1.57 10.97
C ARG A 142 -11.50 -2.28 12.14
N SER A 143 -12.51 -3.11 11.90
CA SER A 143 -13.16 -3.93 12.94
C SER A 143 -12.30 -5.11 13.40
N GLY A 144 -11.13 -5.30 12.78
CA GLY A 144 -10.16 -6.34 13.13
C GLY A 144 -9.26 -5.98 14.33
N PRO A 145 -8.18 -6.75 14.55
CA PRO A 145 -7.35 -6.68 15.76
C PRO A 145 -6.48 -5.43 15.89
N ASP A 146 -6.23 -4.70 14.79
CA ASP A 146 -5.46 -3.45 14.79
C ASP A 146 -6.18 -2.37 13.95
N PRO A 147 -7.20 -1.72 14.52
CA PRO A 147 -8.00 -0.70 13.83
C PRO A 147 -7.15 0.43 13.25
N GLU A 148 -6.09 0.84 13.93
CA GLU A 148 -5.23 1.95 13.53
C GLU A 148 -4.33 1.61 12.32
N ALA A 149 -4.05 0.32 12.11
CA ALA A 149 -3.32 -0.13 10.92
C ALA A 149 -4.22 -0.40 9.70
N ALA A 150 -5.55 -0.24 9.80
CA ALA A 150 -6.46 -0.60 8.71
C ALA A 150 -6.15 0.12 7.39
N HIS A 151 -5.87 1.42 7.44
CA HIS A 151 -5.47 2.21 6.27
C HIS A 151 -4.23 1.60 5.62
N HIS A 152 -3.18 1.38 6.40
CA HIS A 152 -1.91 0.86 5.88
C HIS A 152 -2.08 -0.57 5.34
N ARG A 153 -2.88 -1.42 5.97
CA ARG A 153 -3.15 -2.77 5.48
C ARG A 153 -3.79 -2.77 4.09
N ILE A 154 -4.67 -1.80 3.80
CA ILE A 154 -5.32 -1.65 2.49
C ILE A 154 -4.38 -0.95 1.49
N CYS A 155 -3.68 0.10 1.90
CA CYS A 155 -2.99 1.02 1.01
C CYS A 155 -1.45 0.92 1.05
N ARG A 156 -0.84 -0.10 1.67
CA ARG A 156 0.65 -0.22 1.81
C ARG A 156 1.45 -0.26 0.51
N LEU A 157 0.81 -0.57 -0.62
CA LEU A 157 1.41 -0.54 -1.96
C LEU A 157 0.76 0.52 -2.87
N CYS A 158 -0.01 1.44 -2.29
CA CYS A 158 -0.68 2.49 -3.02
C CYS A 158 0.33 3.51 -3.54
N ASP A 159 0.19 3.86 -4.82
CA ASP A 159 0.72 5.12 -5.33
C ASP A 159 -0.18 6.24 -4.82
N ARG A 160 0.29 6.98 -3.82
CA ARG A 160 -0.51 8.04 -3.20
C ARG A 160 -0.73 9.20 -4.15
N GLU A 161 0.26 9.55 -4.97
CA GLU A 161 0.18 10.69 -5.88
C GLU A 161 -0.87 10.42 -6.96
N ALA A 162 -0.83 9.24 -7.58
CA ALA A 162 -1.87 8.84 -8.53
C ALA A 162 -3.26 8.75 -7.88
N CYS A 163 -3.37 8.22 -6.65
CA CYS A 163 -4.65 8.02 -5.96
C CYS A 163 -5.39 9.32 -5.62
N VAL A 164 -4.69 10.45 -5.51
CA VAL A 164 -5.29 11.75 -5.15
C VAL A 164 -5.20 12.79 -6.26
N SER A 165 -4.87 12.36 -7.48
CA SER A 165 -4.69 13.24 -8.64
C SER A 165 -5.98 13.99 -8.99
N ASP A 166 -7.11 13.27 -9.08
CA ASP A 166 -8.39 13.82 -9.55
C ASP A 166 -9.52 13.74 -8.51
N ALA A 167 -9.29 13.09 -7.36
CA ALA A 167 -10.28 12.88 -6.32
C ALA A 167 -9.66 12.73 -4.93
N TYR A 168 -10.49 12.74 -3.88
CA TYR A 168 -10.03 12.44 -2.53
C TYR A 168 -9.75 10.93 -2.37
N CYS A 169 -8.78 10.58 -1.52
CA CYS A 169 -8.49 9.17 -1.22
C CYS A 169 -9.67 8.54 -0.45
N PRO A 170 -10.37 7.52 -1.00
CA PRO A 170 -11.57 6.95 -0.38
C PRO A 170 -11.28 6.33 0.99
N VAL A 171 -10.16 5.62 1.13
CA VAL A 171 -9.73 5.01 2.40
C VAL A 171 -9.33 6.08 3.43
N GLY A 172 -8.73 7.18 2.98
CA GLY A 172 -8.37 8.31 3.85
C GLY A 172 -9.60 9.04 4.38
N GLU A 173 -10.62 9.26 3.55
CA GLU A 173 -11.89 9.84 3.97
C GLU A 173 -12.64 8.91 4.92
N ALA A 174 -12.68 7.61 4.63
CA ALA A 174 -13.26 6.60 5.52
C ALA A 174 -12.58 6.59 6.90
N GLU A 175 -11.25 6.72 6.94
CA GLU A 175 -10.49 6.84 8.20
C GLU A 175 -10.84 8.11 8.97
N LYS A 176 -10.89 9.27 8.29
CA LYS A 176 -11.27 10.54 8.94
C LYS A 176 -12.68 10.48 9.49
N ALA A 177 -13.64 9.96 8.72
CA ALA A 177 -15.02 9.80 9.16
C ALA A 177 -15.11 8.88 10.38
N ALA A 178 -14.39 7.76 10.39
CA ALA A 178 -14.36 6.85 11.53
C ALA A 178 -13.75 7.46 12.80
N ARG A 179 -12.75 8.34 12.67
CA ARG A 179 -12.16 9.10 13.79
C ARG A 179 -13.11 10.19 14.30
N GLY A 180 -13.82 10.89 13.39
CA GLY A 180 -14.78 11.93 13.72
C GLY A 180 -16.07 11.40 14.36
N ALA A 181 -16.49 10.18 14.03
CA ALA A 181 -17.66 9.53 14.63
C ALA A 181 -17.41 8.97 16.05
N GLY A 182 -16.16 8.99 16.52
CA GLY A 182 -15.76 8.55 17.87
C GLY A 182 -15.41 9.68 18.83
N ALA A 183 -15.58 10.95 18.41
CA ALA A 183 -15.42 12.16 19.23
C ALA A 183 -16.79 12.73 19.61
#